data_AF-A0A8E0RPZ5-F1
#
_entry.id   AF-A0A8E0RPZ5-F1
#
_cell.length_a   1.000
_cell.length_b   1.000
_cell.length_c   1.000
_cell.angle_alpha   90.00
_cell.angle_beta   90.00
_cell.angle_gamma   90.00
#
_symmetry.space_group_name_H-M   'P 1'
#
loop_
_entity.id
_entity.type
_entity.pdbx_description
1 polymer ?
#
loop_
_entity_poly.entity_id
_entity_poly.type
_entity_poly.pdbx_seq_one_letter_code
_entity_poly.pdbx_strand_id
1 'polypeptide(L)'
;VLDENDEDVLINVNLADDEKAEINRENLRKAAGLAGIADQEDEDVLLGLRQKEILSKYDSEIRGVRKDEFTLGQTGVYNPEAERMLHRLQEELRAGKQSLPDTELRVASEYYTEEELKAKFKKRKKVKARARTALTADDLVPDEELQPSMSTTDLGNRAARDSRDGADAHSTTVDPLSAITDPRQRQSDLSQSMDILEDLSHEDVGEDDLRGNIEKTIQRVIQSKSAVYLKPEEVS
;
A
#
# COMPACT_ATOMS: atom_id res chain seq x y z
N VAL A 1 4.82 32.02 -3.26
CA VAL A 1 3.77 31.03 -3.60
C VAL A 1 4.11 30.58 -5.01
N LEU A 2 4.66 29.39 -5.14
CA LEU A 2 5.11 28.77 -6.39
C LEU A 2 4.65 27.31 -6.29
N ASP A 3 3.35 27.11 -6.16
CA ASP A 3 2.76 25.80 -6.33
C ASP A 3 2.32 25.75 -7.79
N GLU A 4 2.67 24.69 -8.52
CA GLU A 4 2.44 24.59 -9.98
C GLU A 4 0.96 24.48 -10.35
N ASN A 5 0.08 24.32 -9.36
CA ASN A 5 -1.36 24.24 -9.51
C ASN A 5 -2.00 25.57 -9.07
N ASP A 6 -2.18 26.50 -10.01
CA ASP A 6 -2.78 27.82 -9.80
C ASP A 6 -4.33 27.78 -9.73
N GLU A 7 -4.93 26.62 -9.50
CA GLU A 7 -6.39 26.45 -9.48
C GLU A 7 -6.96 26.63 -8.08
N ASP A 8 -7.88 27.58 -7.92
CA ASP A 8 -8.62 27.79 -6.67
C ASP A 8 -9.63 26.65 -6.43
N VAL A 9 -9.60 26.06 -5.23
CA VAL A 9 -10.49 24.95 -4.83
C VAL A 9 -11.45 25.38 -3.74
N LEU A 10 -12.72 25.02 -3.88
CA LEU A 10 -13.74 25.19 -2.83
C LEU A 10 -13.77 23.95 -1.94
N ILE A 11 -13.48 24.13 -0.65
CA ILE A 11 -13.43 23.05 0.34
C ILE A 11 -14.36 23.39 1.50
N ASN A 12 -15.12 22.39 1.99
CA ASN A 12 -15.86 22.55 3.22
C ASN A 12 -14.91 22.44 4.43
N VAL A 13 -14.87 23.48 5.27
CA VAL A 13 -13.99 23.56 6.45
C VAL A 13 -14.17 22.36 7.39
N ASN A 14 -15.42 21.97 7.68
CA ASN A 14 -15.68 20.85 8.59
C ASN A 14 -15.14 19.53 8.01
N LEU A 15 -15.32 19.32 6.71
CA LEU A 15 -14.82 18.09 6.05
C LEU A 15 -13.28 18.06 6.02
N ALA A 16 -12.64 19.20 5.77
CA ALA A 16 -11.18 19.30 5.79
C ALA A 16 -10.61 19.00 7.18
N ASP A 17 -11.26 19.50 8.23
CA ASP A 17 -10.85 19.25 9.61
C ASP A 17 -11.08 17.79 10.01
N ASP A 18 -12.22 17.20 9.63
CA ASP A 18 -12.55 15.80 9.89
C ASP A 18 -11.55 14.85 9.20
N GLU A 19 -11.25 15.07 7.92
CA GLU A 19 -10.27 14.28 7.15
C GLU A 19 -8.88 14.36 7.79
N LYS A 20 -8.44 15.58 8.13
CA LYS A 20 -7.15 15.79 8.78
C LYS A 20 -7.09 15.11 10.15
N ALA A 21 -8.17 15.18 10.93
CA ALA A 21 -8.26 14.52 12.22
C ALA A 21 -8.20 12.99 12.08
N GLU A 22 -8.86 12.44 11.07
CA GLU A 22 -8.83 11.01 10.75
C GLU A 22 -7.43 10.55 10.34
N ILE A 23 -6.78 11.26 9.41
CA ILE A 23 -5.40 10.99 8.99
C ILE A 23 -4.45 11.03 10.20
N ASN A 24 -4.60 12.01 11.08
CA ASN A 24 -3.78 12.12 12.29
C ASN A 24 -4.00 10.96 13.26
N ARG A 25 -5.26 10.54 13.45
CA ARG A 25 -5.60 9.38 14.28
C ARG A 25 -5.03 8.09 13.70
N GLU A 26 -5.10 7.91 12.38
CA GLU A 26 -4.53 6.76 11.68
C GLU A 26 -3.01 6.75 11.79
N ASN A 27 -2.35 7.88 11.53
CA ASN A 27 -0.90 8.03 11.69
C ASN A 27 -0.46 7.79 13.12
N LEU A 28 -1.23 8.26 14.11
CA LEU A 28 -0.96 8.00 15.52
C LEU A 28 -1.11 6.51 15.85
N ARG A 29 -2.14 5.83 15.34
CA ARG A 29 -2.30 4.37 15.50
C ARG A 29 -1.12 3.62 14.87
N LYS A 30 -0.74 3.97 13.65
CA LYS A 30 0.41 3.38 12.92
C LYS A 30 1.74 3.64 13.63
N ALA A 31 1.95 4.85 14.16
CA ALA A 31 3.15 5.22 14.90
C ALA A 31 3.20 4.57 16.30
N ALA A 32 2.06 4.45 16.98
CA ALA A 32 1.95 3.78 18.28
C ALA A 32 2.21 2.26 18.17
N GLY A 33 1.93 1.65 17.01
CA GLY A 33 2.32 0.27 16.69
C GLY A 33 3.84 0.01 16.67
N LEU A 34 4.67 1.04 16.83
CA LEU A 34 6.12 0.91 17.02
C LEU A 34 6.49 0.45 18.45
N ALA A 35 5.56 0.51 19.41
CA ALA A 35 5.69 -0.15 20.71
C ALA A 35 5.25 -1.62 20.55
N GLY A 36 6.19 -2.45 20.13
CA GLY A 36 6.01 -3.82 19.65
C GLY A 36 4.89 -4.65 20.28
N ILE A 37 4.18 -5.37 19.40
CA ILE A 37 3.39 -6.61 19.58
C ILE A 37 1.90 -6.50 19.20
N ALA A 38 1.31 -5.31 19.14
CA ALA A 38 -0.07 -5.17 18.64
C ALA A 38 -0.08 -4.66 17.19
N ASP A 39 0.25 -5.54 16.23
CA ASP A 39 -0.38 -5.43 14.91
C ASP A 39 -1.87 -5.71 15.15
N GLN A 40 -2.63 -4.68 15.51
CA GLN A 40 -4.09 -4.73 15.52
C GLN A 40 -4.46 -4.99 14.07
N GLU A 41 -4.65 -6.26 13.70
CA GLU A 41 -5.06 -6.62 12.35
C GLU A 41 -6.31 -5.81 12.02
N ASP A 42 -6.31 -5.12 10.88
CA ASP A 42 -7.44 -4.31 10.47
C ASP A 42 -8.73 -5.13 10.59
N GLU A 43 -9.74 -4.60 11.29
CA GLU A 43 -10.99 -5.33 11.55
C GLU A 43 -11.62 -5.84 10.25
N ASP A 44 -11.50 -5.08 9.16
CA ASP A 44 -11.95 -5.46 7.82
C ASP A 44 -11.17 -6.63 7.22
N VAL A 45 -9.87 -6.74 7.51
CA VAL A 45 -9.05 -7.90 7.09
C VAL A 45 -9.43 -9.12 7.92
N LEU A 46 -9.64 -8.95 9.23
CA LEU A 46 -10.06 -10.02 10.13
C LEU A 46 -11.47 -10.54 9.78
N LEU A 47 -12.37 -9.64 9.36
CA LEU A 47 -13.73 -9.96 8.93
C LEU A 47 -13.80 -10.42 7.46
N GLY A 48 -12.66 -10.50 6.76
CA GLY A 48 -12.57 -10.94 5.37
C GLY A 48 -13.20 -9.98 4.35
N LEU A 49 -13.54 -8.76 4.76
CA LEU A 49 -14.06 -7.70 3.89
C LEU A 49 -12.97 -7.14 2.97
N ARG A 50 -11.70 -7.23 3.39
CA ARG A 50 -10.53 -6.70 2.66
C ARG A 50 -9.36 -7.69 2.69
N GLN A 51 -8.60 -7.78 1.61
CA GLN A 51 -7.36 -8.55 1.57
C GLN A 51 -6.25 -7.80 2.32
N LYS A 52 -5.38 -8.52 3.03
CA LYS A 52 -4.24 -7.95 3.76
C LYS A 52 -3.26 -7.30 2.77
N GLU A 53 -3.09 -5.99 2.87
CA GLU A 53 -2.09 -5.27 2.07
C GLU A 53 -0.70 -5.50 2.66
N ILE A 54 0.20 -6.06 1.86
CA ILE A 54 1.56 -6.43 2.29
C ILE A 54 2.43 -5.19 2.52
N LEU A 55 2.10 -4.06 1.87
CA LEU A 55 2.96 -2.88 1.78
C LEU A 55 2.21 -1.56 2.02
N SER A 56 1.28 -1.56 2.98
CA SER A 56 0.41 -0.42 3.32
C SER A 56 1.16 0.87 3.67
N LYS A 57 2.41 0.76 4.12
CA LYS A 57 3.29 1.90 4.44
C LYS A 57 3.62 2.78 3.22
N TYR A 58 3.59 2.21 2.02
CA TYR A 58 4.03 2.87 0.80
C TYR A 58 2.89 3.23 -0.14
N ASP A 59 1.64 2.86 0.18
CA ASP A 59 0.50 3.20 -0.68
C ASP A 59 0.36 4.72 -0.86
N SER A 60 0.73 5.53 0.14
CA SER A 60 0.74 7.00 0.04
C SER A 60 1.83 7.54 -0.90
N GLU A 61 3.01 6.93 -0.95
CA GLU A 61 4.08 7.32 -1.89
C GLU A 61 3.77 6.85 -3.32
N ILE A 62 3.17 5.66 -3.45
CA ILE A 62 2.89 5.03 -4.75
C ILE A 62 1.67 5.65 -5.42
N ARG A 63 0.57 5.86 -4.68
CA ARG A 63 -0.68 6.41 -5.23
C ARG A 63 -0.83 7.91 -5.00
N GLY A 64 0.03 8.50 -4.18
CA GLY A 64 -0.17 9.86 -3.67
C GLY A 64 -1.26 9.92 -2.61
N VAL A 65 -1.52 11.14 -2.11
CA VAL A 65 -2.72 11.43 -1.31
C VAL A 65 -3.93 11.23 -2.22
N ARG A 66 -4.81 10.29 -1.88
CA ARG A 66 -6.08 10.10 -2.59
C ARG A 66 -6.93 11.35 -2.31
N LYS A 67 -7.12 12.18 -3.31
CA LYS A 67 -7.98 13.37 -3.23
C LYS A 67 -9.31 13.04 -3.88
N ASP A 68 -10.37 13.07 -3.10
CA ASP A 68 -11.73 12.97 -3.62
C ASP A 68 -12.17 14.39 -4.03
N GLU A 69 -11.82 14.79 -5.26
CA GLU A 69 -12.18 16.08 -5.84
C GLU A 69 -13.11 15.89 -7.05
N PHE A 70 -14.00 16.86 -7.27
CA PHE A 70 -14.85 16.90 -8.45
C PHE A 70 -14.90 18.30 -9.03
N THR A 71 -15.03 18.37 -10.36
CA THR A 71 -15.15 19.64 -11.08
C THR A 71 -16.60 19.89 -11.47
N LEU A 72 -17.05 21.14 -11.34
CA LEU A 72 -18.38 21.54 -11.79
C LEU A 72 -18.30 21.98 -13.25
N GLY A 73 -19.31 21.61 -14.05
CA GLY A 73 -19.42 22.08 -15.43
C GLY A 73 -19.79 23.57 -15.52
N GLN A 74 -19.82 24.11 -16.75
CA GLN A 74 -20.17 25.52 -17.02
C GLN A 74 -21.55 25.94 -16.48
N THR A 75 -22.45 24.99 -16.26
CA THR A 75 -23.79 25.21 -15.71
C THR A 75 -23.84 25.25 -14.18
N GLY A 76 -22.69 25.06 -13.50
CA GLY A 76 -22.63 24.96 -12.04
C GLY A 76 -23.29 23.69 -11.49
N VAL A 77 -23.56 22.70 -12.35
CA VAL A 77 -24.10 21.40 -11.96
C VAL A 77 -23.01 20.35 -12.16
N TYR A 78 -22.88 19.49 -11.16
CA TYR A 78 -22.00 18.33 -11.23
C TYR A 78 -22.61 17.26 -12.16
N ASN A 79 -21.84 16.80 -13.15
CA ASN A 79 -22.28 15.78 -14.10
C ASN A 79 -21.71 14.39 -13.71
N PRO A 80 -22.53 13.48 -13.15
CA PRO A 80 -22.07 12.15 -12.73
C PRO A 80 -21.89 11.16 -13.89
N GLU A 81 -22.19 11.52 -15.14
CA GLU A 81 -22.12 10.59 -16.26
C GLU A 81 -20.71 10.06 -16.52
N ALA A 82 -19.70 10.93 -16.45
CA ALA A 82 -18.31 10.56 -16.69
C ALA A 82 -17.82 9.54 -15.65
N GLU A 83 -18.06 9.80 -14.37
CA GLU A 83 -17.70 8.89 -13.28
C GLU A 83 -18.47 7.57 -13.34
N ARG A 84 -19.77 7.62 -13.66
CA ARG A 84 -20.58 6.41 -13.88
C ARG A 84 -20.04 5.56 -15.02
N MET A 85 -19.56 6.18 -16.10
CA MET A 85 -18.94 5.45 -17.21
C MET A 85 -17.62 4.82 -16.80
N LEU A 86 -16.76 5.55 -16.08
CA LEU A 86 -15.50 5.00 -15.55
C LEU A 86 -15.75 3.84 -14.58
N HIS A 87 -16.75 3.96 -13.71
CA HIS A 87 -17.12 2.90 -12.78
C HIS A 87 -17.58 1.64 -13.53
N ARG A 88 -18.44 1.80 -14.55
CA ARG A 88 -18.86 0.68 -15.41
C ARG A 88 -17.68 0.03 -16.12
N LEU A 89 -16.76 0.81 -16.66
CA LEU A 89 -15.55 0.29 -17.30
C LEU A 89 -14.68 -0.48 -16.29
N GLN A 90 -14.54 0.04 -15.07
CA GLN A 90 -13.80 -0.64 -14.00
C GLN A 90 -14.46 -1.96 -13.60
N GLU A 91 -15.79 -2.00 -13.50
CA GLU A 91 -16.56 -3.21 -13.25
C GLU A 91 -16.38 -4.23 -14.39
N GLU A 92 -16.46 -3.79 -15.64
CA GLU A 92 -16.24 -4.63 -16.82
C GLU A 92 -14.81 -5.20 -16.82
N LEU A 93 -13.81 -4.36 -16.59
CA LEU A 93 -12.42 -4.81 -16.45
C LEU A 93 -12.28 -5.81 -15.30
N ARG A 94 -12.93 -5.58 -14.17
CA ARG A 94 -12.89 -6.48 -13.01
C ARG A 94 -13.57 -7.82 -13.32
N ALA A 95 -14.70 -7.80 -14.01
CA ALA A 95 -15.41 -9.01 -14.45
C ALA A 95 -14.60 -9.78 -15.51
N GLY A 96 -13.86 -9.05 -16.36
CA GLY A 96 -12.96 -9.62 -17.36
C GLY A 96 -11.64 -10.16 -16.81
N LYS A 97 -11.32 -9.94 -15.53
CA LYS A 97 -10.14 -10.53 -14.89
C LYS A 97 -10.34 -12.03 -14.73
N GLN A 98 -9.76 -12.79 -15.64
CA GLN A 98 -9.61 -14.24 -15.50
C GLN A 98 -8.37 -14.51 -14.65
N SER A 99 -8.55 -14.97 -13.42
CA SER A 99 -7.45 -15.53 -12.63
C SER A 99 -7.16 -16.94 -13.15
N LEU A 100 -5.90 -17.24 -13.46
CA LEU A 100 -5.49 -18.62 -13.61
C LEU A 100 -5.80 -19.34 -12.28
N PRO A 101 -6.45 -20.51 -12.27
CA PRO A 101 -6.60 -21.25 -11.04
C PRO A 101 -5.20 -21.51 -10.48
N ASP A 102 -4.99 -21.17 -9.21
CA ASP A 102 -3.75 -21.50 -8.54
C ASP A 102 -3.51 -22.99 -8.72
N THR A 103 -2.31 -23.35 -9.20
CA THR A 103 -1.93 -24.76 -9.25
C THR A 103 -2.09 -25.31 -7.85
N GLU A 104 -2.90 -26.36 -7.70
CA GLU A 104 -3.18 -26.99 -6.41
C GLU A 104 -1.87 -27.12 -5.61
N LEU A 105 -1.87 -26.66 -4.36
CA LEU A 105 -0.71 -26.75 -3.48
C LEU A 105 -0.37 -28.24 -3.28
N ARG A 106 0.63 -28.72 -4.04
CA ARG A 106 1.12 -30.09 -3.93
C ARG A 106 2.27 -30.13 -2.94
N VAL A 107 2.22 -31.10 -2.04
CA VAL A 107 3.35 -31.42 -1.16
C VAL A 107 4.57 -31.69 -2.04
N ALA A 108 5.69 -31.04 -1.73
CA ALA A 108 6.92 -31.23 -2.47
C ALA A 108 7.37 -32.70 -2.34
N SER A 109 7.14 -33.49 -3.39
CA SER A 109 7.60 -34.86 -3.45
C SER A 109 9.07 -34.88 -3.88
N GLU A 110 9.94 -35.51 -3.09
CA GLU A 110 11.37 -35.66 -3.44
C GLU A 110 11.60 -36.64 -4.60
N TYR A 111 10.56 -37.38 -5.01
CA TYR A 111 10.61 -38.38 -6.08
C TYR A 111 9.84 -37.90 -7.31
N TYR A 112 10.39 -38.20 -8.49
CA TYR A 112 9.73 -37.93 -9.77
C TYR A 112 8.50 -38.83 -9.96
N THR A 113 7.44 -38.27 -10.50
CA THR A 113 6.26 -39.04 -10.93
C THR A 113 6.57 -39.87 -12.18
N GLU A 114 5.82 -40.94 -12.41
CA GLU A 114 6.01 -41.77 -13.61
C GLU A 114 5.82 -40.99 -14.92
N GLU A 115 4.96 -39.98 -14.91
CA GLU A 115 4.71 -39.11 -16.06
C GLU A 115 5.93 -38.23 -16.37
N GLU A 116 6.57 -37.67 -15.34
CA GLU A 116 7.79 -36.88 -15.46
C GLU A 116 9.00 -37.72 -15.89
N LEU A 117 9.10 -38.97 -15.41
CA LEU A 117 10.13 -39.91 -15.84
C LEU A 117 9.96 -40.33 -17.32
N LYS A 118 8.72 -40.38 -17.80
CA LYS A 118 8.40 -40.68 -19.22
C LYS A 118 8.55 -39.45 -20.12
N ALA A 119 8.62 -38.24 -19.57
CA ALA A 119 8.78 -37.01 -20.33
C ALA A 119 10.18 -36.92 -20.97
N LYS A 120 10.27 -37.21 -22.27
CA LYS A 120 11.52 -37.09 -23.03
C LYS A 120 11.74 -35.65 -23.47
N PHE A 121 12.64 -34.93 -22.81
CA PHE A 121 13.06 -33.60 -23.24
C PHE A 121 13.80 -33.67 -24.58
N LYS A 122 13.35 -32.89 -25.56
CA LYS A 122 14.07 -32.73 -26.83
C LYS A 122 15.38 -31.98 -26.54
N LYS A 123 16.52 -32.58 -26.91
CA LYS A 123 17.81 -31.89 -26.79
C LYS A 123 17.77 -30.60 -27.61
N ARG A 124 18.09 -29.47 -26.97
CA ARG A 124 18.27 -28.19 -27.67
C ARG A 124 19.34 -28.33 -28.75
N LYS A 125 19.00 -27.96 -29.98
CA LYS A 125 19.95 -27.96 -31.09
C LYS A 125 21.01 -26.89 -30.82
N LYS A 126 22.29 -27.24 -30.92
CA LYS A 126 23.39 -26.28 -30.79
C LYS A 126 23.33 -25.31 -31.96
N VAL A 127 22.95 -24.06 -31.71
CA VAL A 127 23.06 -22.98 -32.69
C VAL A 127 24.53 -22.67 -32.84
N LYS A 128 25.07 -22.76 -34.06
CA LYS A 128 26.43 -22.29 -34.35
C LYS A 128 26.39 -20.76 -34.31
N ALA A 129 27.22 -20.15 -33.47
CA ALA A 129 27.42 -18.70 -33.52
C ALA A 129 27.90 -18.35 -34.92
N ARG A 130 27.12 -17.54 -35.65
CA ARG A 130 27.60 -16.94 -36.89
C ARG A 130 28.67 -15.94 -36.48
N ALA A 131 29.89 -16.12 -36.97
CA ALA A 131 30.92 -15.09 -36.82
C ALA A 131 30.37 -13.81 -37.45
N ARG A 132 30.33 -12.73 -36.66
CA ARG A 132 29.96 -11.42 -37.18
C ARG A 132 31.07 -11.05 -38.15
N THR A 133 30.77 -11.07 -39.46
CA THR A 133 31.62 -10.42 -40.45
C THR A 133 31.73 -8.95 -40.05
N ALA A 134 32.92 -8.38 -40.10
CA ALA A 134 33.09 -6.96 -39.85
C ALA A 134 32.21 -6.21 -40.86
N LEU A 135 31.22 -5.45 -40.38
CA LEU A 135 30.40 -4.60 -41.23
C LEU A 135 31.34 -3.63 -41.97
N THR A 136 31.32 -3.69 -43.29
CA THR A 136 31.99 -2.70 -44.14
C THR A 136 31.13 -1.43 -44.18
N ALA A 137 31.73 -0.28 -44.52
CA ALA A 137 31.01 1.00 -44.54
C ALA A 137 29.74 0.98 -45.41
N ASP A 138 29.73 0.15 -46.46
CA ASP A 138 28.57 -0.03 -47.35
C ASP A 138 27.40 -0.78 -46.69
N ASP A 139 27.64 -1.54 -45.62
CA ASP A 139 26.65 -2.35 -44.87
C ASP A 139 25.99 -1.53 -43.73
N LEU A 140 26.40 -0.26 -43.57
CA LEU A 140 25.84 0.71 -42.62
C LEU A 140 24.85 1.69 -43.27
N VAL A 141 24.67 1.61 -44.60
CA VAL A 141 23.69 2.44 -45.30
C VAL A 141 22.31 1.86 -45.02
N PRO A 142 21.39 2.60 -44.39
CA PRO A 142 20.03 2.14 -44.21
C PRO A 142 19.37 1.97 -45.57
N ASP A 143 18.95 0.76 -45.93
CA ASP A 143 18.08 0.56 -47.08
C ASP A 143 16.80 1.36 -46.84
N GLU A 144 16.50 2.36 -47.68
CA GLU A 144 15.28 3.19 -47.57
C GLU A 144 13.99 2.35 -47.65
N GLU A 145 14.05 1.12 -48.14
CA GLU A 145 12.93 0.16 -48.20
C GLU A 145 12.70 -0.61 -46.89
N LEU A 146 13.63 -0.61 -45.94
CA LEU A 146 13.50 -1.28 -44.64
C LEU A 146 13.34 -0.25 -43.52
N GLN A 147 12.25 0.53 -43.59
CA GLN A 147 11.87 1.36 -42.46
C GLN A 147 11.62 0.49 -41.22
N PRO A 148 12.33 0.72 -40.11
CA PRO A 148 12.04 0.03 -38.86
C PRO A 148 10.72 0.58 -38.34
N SER A 149 9.67 -0.26 -38.32
CA SER A 149 8.54 0.00 -37.44
C SER A 149 9.11 0.12 -36.03
N MET A 150 9.12 1.34 -35.49
CA MET A 150 9.59 1.64 -34.14
C MET A 150 8.75 0.85 -33.13
N SER A 151 9.21 -0.37 -32.82
CA SER A 151 8.68 -1.19 -31.75
C SER A 151 9.21 -0.60 -30.45
N THR A 152 8.40 0.17 -29.74
CA THR A 152 8.71 0.82 -28.46
C THR A 152 8.76 -0.17 -27.29
N THR A 153 9.19 -1.40 -27.52
CA THR A 153 9.34 -2.42 -26.48
C THR A 153 10.77 -2.37 -25.97
N ASP A 154 10.93 -1.81 -24.76
CA ASP A 154 12.14 -1.93 -23.95
C ASP A 154 12.44 -3.42 -23.71
N LEU A 155 13.42 -3.95 -24.47
CA LEU A 155 13.96 -5.28 -24.26
C LEU A 155 15.12 -5.17 -23.28
N GLY A 156 14.76 -4.98 -22.01
CA GLY A 156 15.65 -4.66 -20.89
C GLY A 156 17.02 -5.34 -20.95
N ASN A 157 18.05 -4.52 -21.06
CA ASN A 157 19.45 -4.94 -21.01
C ASN A 157 19.86 -5.27 -19.57
N ARG A 158 19.71 -6.54 -19.16
CA ARG A 158 20.47 -7.10 -18.03
C ARG A 158 21.79 -7.64 -18.55
N ALA A 159 22.66 -6.73 -18.98
CA ALA A 159 24.05 -7.09 -19.25
C ALA A 159 24.75 -7.36 -17.92
N ALA A 160 25.16 -8.61 -17.76
CA ALA A 160 25.88 -9.16 -16.63
C ALA A 160 27.04 -8.25 -16.21
N ARG A 161 26.99 -7.76 -14.97
CA ARG A 161 28.18 -7.22 -14.30
C ARG A 161 29.00 -8.42 -13.85
N ASP A 162 29.80 -8.95 -14.78
CA ASP A 162 30.87 -9.91 -14.50
C ASP A 162 31.92 -9.22 -13.63
N SER A 163 32.26 -9.87 -12.53
CA SER A 163 33.30 -9.49 -11.60
C SER A 163 34.65 -9.39 -12.31
N ARG A 164 35.37 -8.29 -12.08
CA ARG A 164 36.83 -8.28 -12.11
C ARG A 164 37.39 -7.05 -11.39
N ASP A 165 38.41 -7.33 -10.60
CA ASP A 165 39.01 -6.52 -9.55
C ASP A 165 39.76 -5.26 -9.98
N GLY A 166 39.81 -4.29 -9.07
CA GLY A 166 41.05 -3.60 -8.67
C GLY A 166 41.51 -2.36 -9.43
N ALA A 167 41.26 -1.17 -8.86
CA ALA A 167 42.28 -0.20 -8.39
C ALA A 167 41.73 1.24 -8.32
N ASP A 168 41.76 1.80 -7.11
CA ASP A 168 41.97 3.20 -6.70
C ASP A 168 41.20 4.35 -7.39
N ALA A 169 40.18 4.85 -6.67
CA ALA A 169 39.83 6.28 -6.68
C ALA A 169 39.15 6.69 -5.36
N HIS A 170 39.95 7.33 -4.50
CA HIS A 170 39.65 8.20 -3.36
C HIS A 170 38.25 8.24 -2.72
N SER A 171 38.25 7.73 -1.49
CA SER A 171 37.49 8.12 -0.30
C SER A 171 37.03 9.59 -0.24
N THR A 172 35.73 9.77 -0.01
CA THR A 172 35.16 10.80 0.89
C THR A 172 33.79 10.31 1.35
N THR A 173 33.77 9.24 2.15
CA THR A 173 32.61 8.91 2.97
C THR A 173 32.63 9.83 4.19
N VAL A 174 31.75 10.84 4.19
CA VAL A 174 31.42 11.56 5.41
C VAL A 174 30.62 10.62 6.30
N ASP A 175 31.24 10.20 7.40
CA ASP A 175 30.70 9.31 8.40
C ASP A 175 29.77 10.12 9.34
N PRO A 176 28.44 9.90 9.37
CA PRO A 176 27.51 10.71 10.16
C PRO A 176 27.44 10.29 11.63
N LEU A 177 28.51 9.73 12.20
CA LEU A 177 28.54 9.20 13.57
C LEU A 177 29.58 9.84 14.51
N SER A 178 30.27 10.90 14.08
CA SER A 178 31.29 11.59 14.90
C SER A 178 30.79 12.81 15.68
N ALA A 179 29.48 13.08 15.69
CA ALA A 179 28.86 14.14 16.49
C ALA A 179 28.16 13.59 17.74
N ILE A 180 28.90 12.88 18.60
CA ILE A 180 28.46 12.58 19.97
C ILE A 180 29.39 13.35 20.90
N THR A 181 29.00 14.58 21.20
CA THR A 181 29.56 15.37 22.29
C THR A 181 29.02 14.84 23.62
N ASP A 182 29.94 14.59 24.55
CA ASP A 182 29.74 14.09 25.92
C ASP A 182 28.69 14.90 26.73
N PRO A 183 27.59 14.29 27.25
CA PRO A 183 26.58 14.98 28.04
C PRO A 183 26.88 14.87 29.54
N ARG A 184 28.11 15.17 29.96
CA ARG A 184 28.51 15.28 31.38
C ARG A 184 28.85 16.71 31.78
N GLN A 185 27.95 17.65 31.52
CA GLN A 185 27.87 18.90 32.28
C GLN A 185 26.64 19.69 31.86
N ARG A 186 25.56 19.58 32.65
CA ARG A 186 24.58 20.64 32.94
C ARG A 186 23.57 20.09 33.95
N GLN A 187 23.94 20.19 35.22
CA GLN A 187 22.97 20.22 36.31
C GLN A 187 22.46 21.65 36.43
N SER A 188 21.16 21.85 36.26
CA SER A 188 20.25 22.45 37.24
C SER A 188 18.93 22.84 36.55
N ASP A 189 17.83 22.63 37.28
CA ASP A 189 16.51 23.23 37.07
C ASP A 189 15.50 22.50 36.18
N LEU A 190 15.00 21.35 36.64
CA LEU A 190 13.63 20.88 36.38
C LEU A 190 13.13 19.99 37.54
N SER A 191 12.98 20.56 38.74
CA SER A 191 12.44 19.84 39.91
C SER A 191 11.03 20.29 40.31
N GLN A 192 10.18 20.68 39.35
CA GLN A 192 8.83 21.19 39.66
C GLN A 192 7.70 20.70 38.73
N SER A 193 7.76 19.46 38.22
CA SER A 193 6.61 18.92 37.46
C SER A 193 6.38 17.41 37.55
N MET A 194 6.89 16.75 38.59
CA MET A 194 6.67 15.32 38.86
C MET A 194 5.85 15.09 40.13
N ASP A 195 4.77 15.85 40.31
CA ASP A 195 3.81 15.67 41.41
C ASP A 195 2.35 15.72 40.90
N ILE A 196 2.06 15.08 39.77
CA ILE A 196 0.68 14.75 39.36
C ILE A 196 0.68 13.35 38.72
N LEU A 197 1.12 12.36 39.49
CA LEU A 197 0.85 10.95 39.17
C LEU A 197 0.65 10.15 40.45
N GLU A 198 -0.23 10.67 41.28
CA GLU A 198 -0.77 9.92 42.41
C GLU A 198 -2.28 10.15 42.39
N ASP A 199 -3.01 9.04 42.35
CA ASP A 199 -4.47 8.92 42.35
C ASP A 199 -5.17 8.77 40.99
N LEU A 200 -4.81 7.71 40.26
CA LEU A 200 -5.82 6.87 39.64
C LEU A 200 -5.84 5.56 40.42
N SER A 201 -6.64 5.55 41.48
CA SER A 201 -7.14 4.32 42.09
C SER A 201 -7.52 3.34 40.99
N HIS A 202 -6.75 2.26 40.90
CA HIS A 202 -7.21 1.05 40.24
C HIS A 202 -8.36 0.56 41.11
N GLU A 203 -9.57 1.07 40.86
CA GLU A 203 -10.78 0.46 41.40
C GLU A 203 -10.75 -0.98 40.88
N ASP A 204 -10.47 -1.89 41.81
CA ASP A 204 -10.51 -3.33 41.62
C ASP A 204 -11.99 -3.68 41.42
N VAL A 205 -12.53 -3.30 40.27
CA VAL A 205 -13.90 -3.62 39.87
C VAL A 205 -13.89 -5.12 39.65
N GLY A 206 -14.42 -5.85 40.63
CA GLY A 206 -14.45 -7.31 40.58
C GLY A 206 -14.97 -7.78 39.23
N GLU A 207 -14.44 -8.89 38.73
CA GLU A 207 -14.80 -9.43 37.41
C GLU A 207 -16.34 -9.59 37.23
N ASP A 208 -17.08 -9.74 38.32
CA ASP A 208 -18.54 -9.80 38.37
C ASP A 208 -19.23 -8.46 38.03
N ASP A 209 -18.68 -7.32 38.44
CA ASP A 209 -19.22 -6.00 38.14
C ASP A 209 -18.99 -5.63 36.67
N LEU A 210 -17.84 -6.00 36.11
CA LEU A 210 -17.55 -5.84 34.69
C LEU A 210 -18.51 -6.68 33.83
N ARG A 211 -18.77 -7.94 34.23
CA ARG A 211 -19.75 -8.81 33.58
C ARG A 211 -21.16 -8.21 33.62
N GLY A 212 -21.60 -7.71 34.78
CA GLY A 212 -22.90 -7.06 34.92
C GLY A 212 -23.04 -5.80 34.07
N ASN A 213 -21.97 -5.00 33.95
CA ASN A 213 -21.97 -3.82 33.09
C ASN A 213 -22.06 -4.18 31.61
N ILE A 214 -21.32 -5.21 31.16
CA ILE A 214 -21.40 -5.71 29.77
C ILE A 214 -22.82 -6.22 29.48
N GLU A 215 -23.43 -7.00 30.36
CA GLU A 215 -24.78 -7.54 30.18
C GLU A 215 -25.84 -6.43 30.07
N LYS A 216 -25.77 -5.42 30.96
CA LYS A 216 -26.66 -4.24 30.89
C LYS A 216 -26.51 -3.49 29.56
N THR A 217 -25.28 -3.41 29.04
CA THR A 217 -25.00 -2.72 27.76
C THR A 217 -25.60 -3.50 26.59
N ILE A 218 -25.45 -4.82 26.58
CA ILE A 218 -26.08 -5.71 25.59
C ILE A 218 -27.60 -5.60 25.63
N GLN A 219 -28.22 -5.63 26.82
CA GLN A 219 -29.67 -5.48 26.97
C GLN A 219 -30.17 -4.12 26.47
N ARG A 220 -29.43 -3.03 26.73
CA ARG A 220 -29.76 -1.69 26.21
C ARG A 220 -29.74 -1.64 24.68
N VAL A 221 -28.74 -2.27 24.06
CA VAL A 221 -28.63 -2.36 22.59
C VAL A 221 -29.75 -3.21 22.00
N ILE A 222 -30.15 -4.30 22.66
CA ILE A 222 -31.27 -5.13 22.23
C ILE A 222 -32.59 -4.35 22.30
N GLN A 223 -32.83 -3.60 23.37
CA GLN A 223 -34.04 -2.78 23.54
C GLN A 223 -34.09 -1.62 22.54
N SER A 224 -32.98 -0.93 22.30
CA SER A 224 -32.95 0.15 21.30
C SER A 224 -33.15 -0.41 19.89
N LYS A 225 -32.59 -1.58 19.59
CA LYS A 225 -32.76 -2.24 18.30
C LYS A 225 -34.19 -2.72 18.10
N SER A 226 -34.86 -3.31 19.10
CA SER A 226 -36.25 -3.74 18.98
C SER A 226 -37.23 -2.57 18.87
N ALA A 227 -36.95 -1.43 19.51
CA ALA A 227 -37.77 -0.22 19.38
C ALA A 227 -37.78 0.36 17.95
N VAL A 228 -36.72 0.14 17.17
CA VAL A 228 -36.62 0.63 15.77
C VAL A 228 -37.42 -0.23 14.79
N TYR A 229 -37.77 -1.48 15.13
CA TYR A 229 -38.53 -2.38 14.25
C TYR A 229 -40.05 -2.31 14.41
N LEU A 230 -40.58 -1.55 15.37
CA LEU A 230 -42.02 -1.27 15.48
C LEU A 230 -42.36 0.04 14.77
N LYS A 231 -42.34 0.03 13.43
CA LYS A 231 -43.09 1.04 12.66
C LYS A 231 -44.59 0.76 12.86
N PRO A 232 -45.42 1.76 13.22
CA PRO A 232 -46.86 1.54 13.29
C PRO A 232 -47.39 1.23 11.89
N GLU A 233 -48.18 0.15 11.83
CA GLU A 233 -49.00 -0.19 10.68
C GLU A 233 -49.81 1.02 10.22
N GLU A 234 -49.87 1.17 8.91
CA GLU A 234 -50.74 2.10 8.20
C GLU A 234 -52.19 1.94 8.70
N VAL A 235 -52.77 3.01 9.23
CA VAL A 235 -54.22 3.08 9.46
C VAL A 235 -54.77 4.34 8.81
N SER A 236 -55.40 4.08 7.66
CA SER A 236 -56.52 4.77 6.98
C SER A 236 -56.45 6.24 6.59
#